data_AF-A0A0R2G1U5-F1
#
_entry.id   AF-A0A0R2G1U5-F1
#
_cell.length_a   1.000
_cell.length_b   1.000
_cell.length_c   1.000
_cell.angle_alpha   90.00
_cell.angle_beta   90.00
_cell.angle_gamma   90.00
#
_symmetry.space_group_name_H-M   'P 1'
#
loop_
_entity.id
_entity.type
_entity.pdbx_description
1 polymer ?
#
loop_
_entity_poly.entity_id
_entity_poly.type
_entity_poly.pdbx_seq_one_letter_code
_entity_poly.pdbx_strand_id
1 'polypeptide(L)' 'MDSRYSLAVLASKRAHQIEAGDVKMLSEYKSPKPLGQALEEIAAGDIIIDPDSMMLEKDAERIDNEEKHEEDK' A
#
# COMPACT_ATOMS: atom_id res chain seq x y z
N MET A 1 10.11 0.88 11.87
CA MET A 1 9.42 1.76 10.90
C MET A 1 10.18 3.07 10.86
N ASP A 2 11.37 3.07 10.24
CA ASP A 2 12.43 4.00 10.66
C ASP A 2 12.61 5.21 9.72
N SER A 3 11.63 5.49 8.86
CA SER A 3 11.66 6.66 7.98
C SER A 3 10.26 7.18 7.66
N ARG A 4 10.09 8.50 7.75
CA ARG A 4 8.86 9.22 7.34
C ARG A 4 8.43 8.87 5.91
N TYR A 5 9.39 8.58 5.04
CA TYR A 5 9.13 8.17 3.66
C TYR A 5 8.52 6.77 3.56
N SER A 6 9.01 5.82 4.36
CA SER A 6 8.47 4.46 4.43
C SER A 6 7.03 4.47 4.94
N LEU A 7 6.72 5.30 5.93
CA LEU A 7 5.35 5.51 6.42
C LEU A 7 4.43 6.04 5.32
N ALA A 8 4.87 7.06 4.57
CA ALA A 8 4.07 7.64 3.51
C ALA A 8 3.77 6.64 2.38
N VAL A 9 4.77 5.85 1.97
CA VAL A 9 4.61 4.82 0.93
C VAL A 9 3.67 3.70 1.41
N LEU A 10 3.83 3.24 2.65
CA LEU A 10 2.95 2.22 3.24
C LEU A 10 1.51 2.70 3.31
N ALA A 11 1.28 3.90 3.83
CA ALA A 11 -0.04 4.50 3.94
C ALA A 11 -0.69 4.67 2.56
N SER A 12 0.09 5.05 1.55
CA SER A 12 -0.39 5.20 0.17
C SER A 12 -0.82 3.87 -0.44
N LYS A 13 0.00 2.82 -0.31
CA LYS A 13 -0.34 1.47 -0.79
C LYS A 13 -1.60 0.94 -0.12
N ARG A 14 -1.70 1.10 1.21
CA ARG A 14 -2.89 0.68 1.93
C ARG A 14 -4.14 1.47 1.55
N ALA A 15 -4.02 2.78 1.39
CA ALA A 15 -5.13 3.63 0.96
C ALA A 15 -5.71 3.15 -0.37
N HIS A 16 -4.85 2.76 -1.31
CA HIS A 16 -5.27 2.24 -2.60
C HIS A 16 -6.01 0.89 -2.49
N GLN A 17 -5.58 0.00 -1.59
CA GLN A 17 -6.30 -1.25 -1.30
C GLN A 17 -7.71 -0.96 -0.75
N ILE A 18 -7.84 -0.01 0.18
CA ILE A 18 -9.12 0.41 0.73
C ILE A 18 -10.03 1.00 -0.37
N GLU A 19 -9.46 1.79 -1.30
CA GLU A 19 -10.19 2.30 -2.46
C GLU A 19 -10.65 1.20 -3.42
N ALA A 20 -9.83 0.15 -3.59
CA ALA A 20 -10.16 -1.03 -4.38
C ALA A 20 -11.24 -1.92 -3.72
N GLY A 21 -11.69 -1.58 -2.51
CA GLY A 21 -12.72 -2.35 -1.78
C GLY A 21 -12.17 -3.50 -0.95
N ASP A 22 -10.87 -3.49 -0.64
CA ASP A 22 -10.25 -4.46 0.25
C ASP A 22 -10.84 -4.42 1.68
N VAL A 23 -10.62 -5.48 2.44
CA VAL A 23 -11.14 -5.63 3.79
C VAL A 23 -10.56 -4.55 4.70
N LYS A 24 -11.48 -3.81 5.31
CA LYS A 24 -11.20 -2.80 6.34
C LYS A 24 -10.80 -3.49 7.64
N MET A 25 -9.66 -3.11 8.22
CA MET A 25 -9.14 -3.73 9.45
C MET A 25 -9.82 -3.15 10.69
N LEU A 26 -10.27 -1.91 10.62
CA LEU A 26 -10.99 -1.23 11.71
C LEU A 26 -12.50 -1.29 11.47
N SER A 27 -13.25 -1.45 12.56
CA SER A 27 -14.72 -1.39 12.55
C SER A 27 -15.26 0.00 12.26
N GLU A 28 -14.55 1.03 12.74
CA GLU A 28 -14.92 2.43 12.57
C GLU A 28 -13.69 3.27 12.24
N TYR A 29 -13.88 4.26 11.36
CA TYR A 29 -12.85 5.21 10.97
C TYR A 29 -13.32 6.63 11.28
N LYS A 30 -12.40 7.45 11.78
CA LYS A 30 -12.65 8.89 11.96
C LYS A 30 -12.55 9.64 10.65
N SER A 31 -11.63 9.23 9.79
CA SER A 31 -11.39 9.87 8.52
C SER A 31 -12.28 9.28 7.41
N PRO A 32 -13.01 10.12 6.66
CA PRO A 32 -13.80 9.65 5.51
C PRO A 32 -12.92 9.31 4.31
N LYS A 33 -11.65 9.74 4.31
CA LYS A 33 -10.72 9.53 3.18
C LYS A 33 -9.89 8.26 3.38
N PRO A 34 -9.63 7.50 2.31
CA PRO A 34 -8.89 6.23 2.37
C PRO A 34 -7.47 6.39 2.92
N LEU A 35 -6.79 7.51 2.60
CA LEU A 35 -5.48 7.80 3.17
C LEU A 35 -5.50 7.97 4.69
N GLY A 36 -6.55 8.61 5.23
CA GLY A 36 -6.69 8.72 6.68
C GLY A 36 -7.07 7.38 7.31
N GLN A 37 -7.91 6.59 6.64
CA GLN A 37 -8.26 5.24 7.08
C GLN A 37 -7.01 4.35 7.18
N ALA A 38 -6.14 4.39 6.17
CA ALA A 38 -4.86 3.69 6.17
C ALA A 38 -3.95 4.15 7.33
N LEU A 39 -3.86 5.46 7.58
CA LEU A 39 -3.07 5.99 8.71
C LEU A 39 -3.64 5.57 10.07
N GLU A 40 -4.96 5.47 10.19
CA GLU A 40 -5.61 4.99 11.41
C GLU A 40 -5.30 3.50 11.67
N GLU A 41 -5.31 2.66 10.63
CA GLU A 41 -4.91 1.25 10.75
C GLU A 41 -3.43 1.09 11.09
N ILE A 42 -2.54 1.91 10.50
CA ILE A 42 -1.11 1.92 10.85
C ILE A 42 -0.92 2.36 12.30
N ALA A 43 -1.67 3.36 12.76
CA ALA A 43 -1.60 3.85 14.14
C ALA A 43 -2.17 2.84 15.16
N ALA A 44 -3.17 2.05 14.77
CA ALA A 44 -3.73 0.96 15.58
C ALA A 44 -2.76 -0.23 15.71
N GLY A 45 -1.76 -0.33 14.82
CA GLY A 45 -0.80 -1.44 14.79
C GLY A 45 -1.33 -2.69 14.07
N ASP A 46 -2.47 -2.59 13.40
CA ASP A 46 -3.11 -3.68 12.68
C ASP A 46 -2.43 -3.95 11.31
N ILE A 47 -1.61 -3.00 10.84
CA ILE A 47 -0.82 -3.18 9.61
C ILE A 47 0.57 -3.71 9.95
N ILE A 48 0.75 -5.00 9.71
CA ILE A 48 2.05 -5.65 9.70
C ILE A 48 2.55 -5.64 8.26
N ILE A 49 3.69 -4.99 8.03
CA ILE A 49 4.43 -5.20 6.77
C ILE A 49 4.98 -6.61 6.86
N ASP A 50 4.45 -7.52 6.04
CA ASP A 50 5.05 -8.85 5.90
C ASP A 50 6.44 -8.70 5.25
N PRO A 51 7.53 -8.95 5.98
CA PRO A 51 8.89 -8.83 5.43
C PRO A 51 9.15 -9.86 4.32
N ASP A 52 8.38 -10.95 4.26
CA ASP A 52 8.46 -11.99 3.22
C ASP A 52 7.53 -11.70 2.04
N SER A 53 6.81 -10.57 2.04
CA SER A 53 6.10 -10.05 0.86
C SER A 53 7.13 -9.55 -0.19
N MET A 54 7.90 -10.48 -0.76
CA MET A 54 8.79 -10.29 -1.92
C MET A 54 8.08 -9.85 -3.20
N MET A 55 6.74 -9.79 -3.18
CA MET A 55 5.92 -9.40 -4.33
C MET A 55 5.93 -7.90 -4.65
N LEU A 56 6.64 -7.06 -3.88
CA LEU A 56 6.56 -5.62 -4.08
C LEU A 56 7.66 -5.02 -4.96
N GLU A 57 8.84 -5.65 -5.00
CA GLU A 57 9.99 -5.16 -5.74
C GLU A 57 10.14 -5.93 -7.06
N LYS A 58 10.07 -7.27 -7.01
CA LYS A 58 10.18 -8.12 -8.21
C LYS A 58 8.98 -8.03 -9.15
N ASP A 59 7.77 -7.82 -8.64
CA ASP A 59 6.60 -7.71 -9.52
C ASP A 59 6.46 -6.29 -10.10
N ALA A 60 6.86 -5.25 -9.34
CA ALA A 60 6.96 -3.90 -9.88
C ALA A 60 8.04 -3.81 -10.98
N GLU A 61 9.19 -4.44 -10.79
CA GLU A 61 10.24 -4.52 -11.81
C GLU A 61 9.81 -5.30 -13.07
N ARG A 62 8.90 -6.28 -12.94
CA ARG A 62 8.34 -7.02 -14.09
C ARG A 62 7.35 -6.18 -14.86
N ILE A 63 6.43 -5.50 -14.16
CA ILE A 63 5.44 -4.62 -14.80
C ILE A 63 6.14 -3.47 -15.53
N ASP A 64 7.11 -2.82 -14.90
CA ASP A 64 7.91 -1.74 -15.54
C ASP A 64 8.73 -2.24 -16.75
N ASN A 65 9.20 -3.49 -16.74
CA ASN A 65 9.93 -4.07 -17.89
C ASN A 65 9.00 -4.54 -19.01
N GLU A 66 7.80 -5.01 -18.69
CA GLU A 66 6.79 -5.42 -19.67
C GLU A 66 6.22 -4.19 -20.40
N GLU A 67 5.93 -3.08 -19.69
CA GLU A 67 5.47 -1.82 -20.31
C GLU A 67 6.50 -1.23 -21.28
N LYS A 68 7.80 -1.31 -20.96
CA LYS A 68 8.88 -0.86 -21.87
C LYS A 68 8.99 -1.68 -23.16
N HIS A 69 8.54 -2.94 -23.15
CA HIS A 69 8.63 -3.80 -24.33
C HIS A 69 7.45 -3.63 -25.28
N GLU A 70 6.33 -3.07 -24.83
CA GLU A 70 5.15 -2.80 -25.65
C GLU A 70 5.21 -1.44 -26.36
N GLU A 71 5.88 -0.42 -25.79
CA GLU A 71 6.01 0.90 -26.43
C GLU A 71 6.96 0.92 -27.65
N ASP A 72 7.87 -0.07 -27.76
CA ASP A 72 8.89 -0.16 -28.81
C ASP A 72 8.46 -1.01 -30.04
N LYS A 73 7.18 -1.39 -30.16
CA LYS A 73 6.67 -2.25 -31.26
C LYS A 73 5.70 -1.56 -32.22
#